data_AF-A0A6G0WDT9-F1
#
_entry.id   AF-A0A6G0WDT9-F1
#
_cell.length_a   1.000
_cell.length_b   1.000
_cell.length_c   1.000
_cell.angle_alpha   90.00
_cell.angle_beta   90.00
_cell.angle_gamma   90.00
#
_symmetry.space_group_name_H-M   'P 1'
#
loop_
_entity.id
_entity.type
_entity.pdbx_description
1 polymer ?
#
loop_
_entity_poly.entity_id
_entity_poly.type
_entity_poly.pdbx_seq_one_letter_code
_entity_poly.pdbx_strand_id
1 'polypeptide(L)'
;MSATHPKAVKPRPRPNIAQKLEIVEQVKEYGLSAVVANYGYSQSAVDKWFSEETKLNDFPGSKTRRRNVGNSGAKAIIPDAHELAIFVLDLRRQELAVTSGHMIKFLRINHKEWLEDYMTTRTSAY
;
A
#
# COMPACT_ATOMS: atom_id res chain seq x y z
N MET A 1 1.22 -40.01 11.51
CA MET A 1 1.85 -38.80 10.94
C MET A 1 0.75 -37.81 10.63
N SER A 2 0.51 -36.82 11.50
CA SER A 2 -0.57 -35.84 11.29
C SER A 2 -0.05 -34.70 10.43
N ALA A 3 -0.68 -34.49 9.26
CA ALA A 3 -0.34 -33.40 8.36
C ALA A 3 -0.66 -32.05 9.00
N THR A 4 0.36 -31.23 9.20
CA THR A 4 0.22 -29.84 9.63
C THR A 4 -0.35 -29.02 8.48
N HIS A 5 -1.66 -28.76 8.50
CA HIS A 5 -2.26 -27.82 7.55
C HIS A 5 -1.71 -26.40 7.76
N PRO A 6 -1.36 -25.67 6.69
CA PRO A 6 -0.88 -24.30 6.81
C PRO A 6 -1.98 -23.42 7.42
N LYS A 7 -1.64 -22.70 8.50
CA LYS A 7 -2.57 -21.75 9.12
C LYS A 7 -2.94 -20.67 8.12
N ALA A 8 -4.24 -20.48 7.89
CA ALA A 8 -4.74 -19.41 7.04
C ALA A 8 -4.22 -18.04 7.53
N VAL A 9 -3.70 -17.23 6.60
CA VAL A 9 -3.20 -15.88 6.89
C VAL A 9 -4.39 -15.02 7.29
N LYS A 10 -4.45 -14.61 8.57
CA LYS A 10 -5.47 -13.65 9.02
C LYS A 10 -5.19 -12.28 8.37
N PRO A 11 -6.18 -11.65 7.71
CA PRO A 11 -6.02 -10.31 7.15
C PRO A 11 -5.60 -9.32 8.24
N ARG A 12 -4.62 -8.47 7.94
CA ARG A 12 -4.21 -7.40 8.85
C ARG A 12 -5.40 -6.43 9.06
N PRO A 13 -5.84 -6.18 10.30
CA PRO A 13 -6.91 -5.23 10.55
C PRO A 13 -6.48 -3.82 10.10
N ARG A 14 -7.41 -3.09 9.47
CA ARG A 14 -7.19 -1.74 8.94
C ARG A 14 -8.16 -0.76 9.60
N PRO A 15 -7.87 -0.30 10.83
CA PRO A 15 -8.75 0.63 11.52
C PRO A 15 -8.74 2.01 10.85
N ASN A 16 -9.90 2.66 10.82
CA ASN A 16 -10.02 4.08 10.46
C ASN A 16 -9.51 4.97 11.63
N ILE A 17 -9.53 6.29 11.47
CA ILE A 17 -8.99 7.20 12.49
C ILE A 17 -9.89 7.22 13.73
N ALA A 18 -11.22 7.16 13.55
CA ALA A 18 -12.17 7.11 14.67
C ALA A 18 -11.93 5.89 15.57
N GLN A 19 -11.75 4.70 14.99
CA GLN A 19 -11.43 3.47 15.72
C GLN A 19 -10.10 3.58 16.45
N LYS A 20 -9.09 4.25 15.88
CA LYS A 20 -7.82 4.47 16.58
C LYS A 20 -8.01 5.38 17.79
N LEU A 21 -8.79 6.45 17.65
CA LEU A 21 -9.07 7.40 18.75
C LEU A 21 -9.85 6.73 19.88
N GLU A 22 -10.87 5.92 19.55
CA GLU A 22 -11.61 5.11 20.51
C GLU A 22 -10.66 4.19 21.31
N ILE A 23 -9.74 3.51 20.62
CA ILE A 23 -8.74 2.67 21.29
C ILE A 23 -7.81 3.50 22.18
N VAL A 24 -7.39 4.69 21.75
CA VAL A 24 -6.55 5.58 22.56
C VAL A 24 -7.27 6.03 23.83
N GLU A 25 -8.56 6.33 23.74
CA GLU A 25 -9.41 6.67 24.89
C GLU A 25 -9.51 5.49 25.86
N GLN A 26 -9.75 4.29 25.34
CA GLN A 26 -9.77 3.05 26.16
C GLN A 26 -8.41 2.77 26.83
N VAL A 27 -7.29 3.10 26.17
CA VAL A 27 -5.95 2.95 26.78
C VAL A 27 -5.76 3.91 27.95
N LYS A 28 -6.31 5.13 27.88
CA LYS A 28 -6.26 6.10 28.99
C LYS A 28 -7.03 5.61 30.22
N GLU A 29 -8.12 4.88 29.99
CA GLU A 29 -9.00 4.39 31.06
C GLU A 29 -8.51 3.06 31.67
N TYR A 30 -8.15 2.08 30.83
CA TYR A 30 -7.87 0.71 31.25
C TYR A 30 -6.39 0.28 31.12
N GLY A 31 -5.56 1.10 30.48
CA GLY A 31 -4.16 0.80 30.23
C GLY A 31 -3.91 -0.09 29.01
N LEU A 32 -2.69 0.00 28.48
CA LEU A 32 -2.30 -0.58 27.19
C LEU A 32 -2.48 -2.11 27.11
N SER A 33 -2.07 -2.84 28.15
CA SER A 33 -2.07 -4.30 28.16
C SER A 33 -3.49 -4.89 28.10
N ALA A 34 -4.42 -4.31 28.86
CA ALA A 34 -5.81 -4.76 28.89
C ALA A 34 -6.51 -4.54 27.53
N VAL A 35 -6.26 -3.39 26.90
CA VAL A 35 -6.84 -3.05 25.59
C VAL A 35 -6.29 -3.96 24.49
N VAL A 36 -4.99 -4.25 24.48
CA VAL A 36 -4.37 -5.15 23.49
C VAL A 36 -4.97 -6.56 23.56
N ALA A 37 -5.20 -7.08 24.76
CA ALA A 37 -5.82 -8.40 24.96
C ALA A 37 -7.26 -8.47 24.42
N ASN A 38 -8.02 -7.38 24.53
CA ASN A 38 -9.44 -7.34 24.17
C ASN A 38 -9.70 -7.04 22.68
N TYR A 39 -8.92 -6.14 22.06
CA TYR A 39 -9.22 -5.62 20.73
C TYR A 39 -8.43 -6.28 19.59
N GLY A 40 -7.44 -7.12 19.91
CA GLY A 40 -6.70 -7.91 18.91
C GLY A 40 -5.75 -7.12 18.01
N TYR A 41 -5.39 -5.89 18.41
CA TYR A 41 -4.33 -5.10 17.78
C TYR A 41 -2.98 -5.44 18.41
N SER A 42 -1.89 -5.31 17.65
CA SER A 42 -0.53 -5.45 18.21
C SER A 42 -0.22 -4.29 19.16
N GLN A 43 0.45 -4.58 20.28
CA GLN A 43 0.86 -3.56 21.26
C GLN A 43 1.61 -2.38 20.62
N SER A 44 2.54 -2.65 19.71
CA SER A 44 3.29 -1.61 18.98
C SER A 44 2.42 -0.69 18.12
N ALA A 45 1.28 -1.17 17.63
CA ALA A 45 0.36 -0.35 16.84
C ALA A 45 -0.44 0.58 17.74
N VAL A 46 -0.92 0.07 18.87
CA VAL A 46 -1.67 0.85 19.86
C VAL A 46 -0.78 1.91 20.51
N ASP A 47 0.44 1.54 20.89
CA ASP A 47 1.44 2.46 21.45
C ASP A 47 1.77 3.61 20.48
N LYS A 48 1.91 3.29 19.19
CA LYS A 48 2.06 4.30 18.14
C LYS A 48 0.86 5.24 18.05
N TRP A 49 -0.37 4.72 18.09
CA TRP A 49 -1.57 5.57 18.03
C TRP A 49 -1.71 6.46 19.26
N PHE A 50 -1.33 5.95 20.43
CA PHE A 50 -1.29 6.72 21.67
C PHE A 50 -0.30 7.88 21.56
N SER A 51 0.91 7.61 21.06
CA SER A 51 1.93 8.65 20.83
C SER A 51 1.56 9.65 19.73
N GLU A 52 0.77 9.23 18.74
CA GLU A 52 0.29 10.07 17.63
C GLU A 52 -1.11 10.66 17.87
N GLU A 53 -1.62 10.64 19.10
CA GLU A 53 -3.00 11.06 19.42
C GLU A 53 -3.32 12.47 18.88
N THR A 54 -2.44 13.44 19.09
CA THR A 54 -2.62 14.81 18.61
C THR A 54 -2.79 14.84 17.09
N LYS A 55 -1.93 14.13 16.35
CA LYS A 55 -2.00 14.01 14.89
C LYS A 55 -3.29 13.32 14.42
N LEU A 56 -3.80 12.35 15.16
CA LEU A 56 -5.08 11.70 14.85
C LEU A 56 -6.27 12.64 15.09
N ASN A 57 -6.19 13.48 16.12
CA ASN A 57 -7.21 14.48 16.42
C ASN A 57 -7.22 15.64 15.42
N ASP A 58 -6.04 16.12 15.03
CA ASP A 58 -5.85 17.25 14.10
C ASP A 58 -6.05 16.87 12.63
N PHE A 59 -6.41 15.61 12.34
CA PHE A 59 -6.62 15.17 10.97
C PHE A 59 -7.79 15.93 10.31
N PRO A 60 -7.55 16.67 9.20
CA PRO A 60 -8.55 17.58 8.62
C PRO A 60 -9.63 16.86 7.80
N GLY A 61 -9.47 15.56 7.52
CA GLY A 61 -10.40 14.77 6.72
C GLY A 61 -11.38 13.94 7.54
N SER A 62 -12.19 13.13 6.85
CA SER A 62 -13.12 12.19 7.51
C SER A 62 -12.38 11.17 8.37
N LYS A 63 -12.73 11.10 9.67
CA LYS A 63 -12.18 10.15 10.63
C LYS A 63 -12.82 8.76 10.53
N THR A 64 -14.06 8.68 10.06
CA THR A 64 -14.87 7.45 9.97
C THR A 64 -14.65 6.70 8.66
N ARG A 65 -14.30 7.41 7.58
CA ARG A 65 -14.00 6.77 6.30
C ARG A 65 -12.65 6.05 6.39
N ARG A 66 -12.62 4.78 6.00
CA ARG A 66 -11.34 4.09 5.79
C ARG A 66 -10.54 4.87 4.75
N ARG A 67 -9.23 5.09 4.98
CA ARG A 67 -8.35 5.73 4.00
C ARG A 67 -8.62 5.09 2.63
N ASN A 68 -9.00 5.90 1.64
CA ASN A 68 -9.50 5.41 0.36
C ASN A 68 -8.59 4.31 -0.18
N VAL A 69 -9.13 3.10 -0.26
CA VAL A 69 -8.42 1.89 -0.70
C VAL A 69 -8.55 1.76 -2.22
N GLY A 70 -8.34 2.86 -2.94
CA GLY A 70 -8.19 2.88 -4.39
C GLY A 70 -6.84 3.48 -4.75
N ASN A 71 -6.39 3.28 -5.99
CA ASN A 71 -5.22 3.92 -6.61
C ASN A 71 -5.26 5.47 -6.63
N SER A 72 -6.03 6.10 -5.75
CA SER A 72 -6.22 7.54 -5.61
C SER A 72 -4.94 8.17 -5.08
N GLY A 73 -4.02 8.49 -5.98
CA GLY A 73 -2.80 9.24 -5.69
C GLY A 73 -1.49 8.46 -5.83
N ALA A 74 -1.53 7.20 -6.31
CA ALA A 74 -0.29 6.56 -6.76
C ALA A 74 0.24 7.36 -7.94
N LYS A 75 1.40 8.01 -7.78
CA LYS A 75 2.06 8.71 -8.89
C LYS A 75 2.27 7.69 -10.01
N ALA A 76 1.82 8.01 -11.22
CA ALA A 76 2.14 7.21 -12.39
C ALA A 76 3.67 7.13 -12.48
N ILE A 77 4.23 5.94 -12.29
CA ILE A 77 5.67 5.73 -12.36
C ILE A 77 6.10 5.66 -13.82
N ILE A 78 5.29 5.03 -14.67
CA ILE A 78 5.64 4.79 -16.07
C ILE A 78 5.08 5.95 -16.91
N PRO A 79 5.90 6.59 -17.76
CA PRO A 79 5.43 7.60 -18.70
C PRO A 79 4.48 6.98 -19.72
N ASP A 80 3.49 7.76 -20.15
CA ASP A 80 2.49 7.40 -21.16
C ASP A 80 1.88 6.00 -20.95
N ALA A 81 1.49 5.71 -19.70
CA ALA A 81 0.90 4.42 -19.32
C ALA A 81 -0.31 4.02 -20.18
N HIS A 82 -1.07 4.99 -20.67
CA HIS A 82 -2.18 4.76 -21.60
C HIS A 82 -1.70 4.22 -22.96
N GLU A 83 -0.71 4.87 -23.56
CA GLU A 83 -0.14 4.45 -24.84
C GLU A 83 0.61 3.12 -24.73
N LEU A 84 1.29 2.88 -23.62
CA LEU A 84 1.88 1.57 -23.32
C LEU A 84 0.79 0.48 -23.22
N ALA A 85 -0.35 0.79 -22.61
CA ALA A 85 -1.46 -0.16 -22.52
C ALA A 85 -2.05 -0.46 -23.91
N ILE A 86 -2.23 0.54 -24.77
CA ILE A 86 -2.66 0.34 -26.17
C ILE A 86 -1.65 -0.55 -26.91
N PHE A 87 -0.35 -0.23 -26.83
CA PHE A 87 0.70 -1.01 -27.47
C PHE A 87 0.68 -2.48 -27.04
N VAL A 88 0.53 -2.75 -25.73
CA VAL A 88 0.43 -4.11 -25.19
C VAL A 88 -0.84 -4.82 -25.65
N LEU A 89 -1.97 -4.11 -25.74
CA LEU A 89 -3.21 -4.66 -26.25
C LEU A 89 -3.11 -4.99 -27.74
N ASP A 90 -2.42 -4.18 -28.54
CA ASP A 90 -2.21 -4.41 -29.96
C ASP A 90 -1.31 -5.62 -30.22
N LEU A 91 -0.24 -5.80 -29.42
CA LEU A 91 0.56 -7.04 -29.48
C LEU A 91 -0.31 -8.27 -29.21
N ARG A 92 -1.22 -8.19 -28.22
CA ARG A 92 -2.16 -9.29 -27.94
C ARG A 92 -3.16 -9.51 -29.08
N ARG A 93 -3.67 -8.44 -29.71
CA ARG A 93 -4.57 -8.52 -30.88
C ARG A 93 -3.89 -9.16 -32.10
N GLN A 94 -2.58 -9.03 -32.19
CA GLN A 94 -1.74 -9.67 -33.21
C GLN A 94 -1.29 -11.10 -32.80
N GLU A 95 -1.86 -11.65 -31.72
CA GLU A 95 -1.53 -12.97 -31.17
C GLU A 95 -0.05 -13.14 -30.76
N LEU A 96 0.65 -12.03 -30.52
CA LEU A 96 2.03 -12.05 -30.03
C LEU A 96 2.06 -12.27 -28.52
N ALA A 97 3.03 -13.08 -28.08
CA ALA A 97 3.31 -13.24 -26.66
C ALA A 97 3.80 -11.92 -26.05
N VAL A 98 2.99 -11.33 -25.17
CA VAL A 98 3.35 -10.11 -24.44
C VAL A 98 4.37 -10.44 -23.36
N THR A 99 5.50 -9.74 -23.37
CA THR A 99 6.58 -9.88 -22.38
C THR A 99 7.00 -8.53 -21.82
N SER A 100 7.69 -8.51 -20.67
CA SER A 100 8.30 -7.29 -20.13
C SER A 100 9.30 -6.64 -21.09
N GLY A 101 9.95 -7.43 -21.95
CA GLY A 101 10.84 -6.93 -23.01
C GLY A 101 10.14 -6.02 -24.01
N HIS A 102 8.88 -6.28 -24.34
CA HIS A 102 8.08 -5.40 -25.20
C HIS A 102 7.80 -4.05 -24.53
N MET A 103 7.48 -4.07 -23.23
CA MET A 103 7.25 -2.84 -22.46
C MET A 103 8.54 -2.02 -22.35
N ILE A 104 9.69 -2.67 -22.10
CA ILE A 104 11.00 -2.01 -22.09
C ILE A 104 11.34 -1.45 -23.49
N LYS A 105 11.03 -2.17 -24.56
CA LYS A 105 11.24 -1.69 -25.94
C LYS A 105 10.42 -0.42 -26.22
N PHE A 106 9.14 -0.41 -25.84
CA PHE A 106 8.30 0.79 -25.93
C PHE A 106 8.95 1.98 -25.20
N LEU A 107 9.39 1.78 -23.96
CA LEU A 107 10.04 2.83 -23.17
C LEU A 107 11.37 3.27 -23.77
N ARG A 108 12.19 2.37 -24.32
CA ARG A 108 13.45 2.73 -24.99
C ARG A 108 13.25 3.56 -26.25
N ILE A 109 12.14 3.34 -26.97
CA ILE A 109 11.84 4.08 -28.22
C ILE A 109 11.26 5.46 -27.89
N ASN A 110 10.30 5.52 -26.96
CA ASN A 110 9.48 6.71 -26.73
C ASN A 110 9.94 7.55 -25.53
N HIS A 111 10.62 6.94 -24.56
CA HIS A 111 10.95 7.54 -23.26
C HIS A 111 12.37 7.17 -22.79
N LYS A 112 13.34 7.20 -23.71
CA LYS A 112 14.72 6.78 -23.45
C LYS A 112 15.36 7.55 -22.28
N GLU A 113 15.27 8.89 -22.32
CA GLU A 113 15.85 9.76 -21.29
C GLU A 113 15.24 9.48 -19.91
N TRP A 114 13.91 9.33 -19.86
CA TRP A 114 13.21 8.96 -18.63
C TRP A 114 13.67 7.59 -18.10
N LEU A 115 13.84 6.60 -18.99
CA LEU A 115 14.30 5.27 -18.60
C LEU A 115 15.73 5.31 -18.07
N GLU A 116 16.61 6.11 -18.68
CA GLU A 116 17.99 6.30 -18.21
C GLU A 116 18.02 6.97 -16.83
N ASP A 117 17.27 8.05 -16.62
CA ASP A 117 17.13 8.73 -15.31
C ASP A 117 16.51 7.80 -14.24
N TYR A 118 15.48 7.04 -14.61
CA TYR A 118 14.87 6.06 -13.71
C TYR A 118 15.86 4.99 -13.27
N MET A 119 16.73 4.52 -14.18
CA MET A 119 17.76 3.54 -13.86
C MET A 119 18.85 4.15 -12.97
N THR A 120 19.36 5.35 -13.26
CA THR A 120 20.43 5.99 -12.48
C THR A 120 20.01 6.32 -11.05
N THR A 121 18.77 6.77 -10.85
CA THR A 121 18.21 7.09 -9.52
C THR A 121 17.95 5.84 -8.68
N ARG A 122 17.78 4.67 -9.30
CA ARG A 122 17.50 3.39 -8.63
C ARG A 122 18.74 2.52 -8.42
N THR A 123 19.88 2.80 -9.07
CA THR A 123 21.14 2.05 -8.87
C THR A 123 21.75 2.18 -7.46
N SER A 124 21.18 3.01 -6.58
CA SER A 124 21.70 3.26 -5.22
C SER A 124 21.07 2.40 -4.11
N ALA A 125 20.31 1.34 -4.42
CA ALA A 125 19.73 0.51 -3.36
C ALA A 125 19.54 -0.95 -3.79
N TYR A 126 20.65 -1.68 -3.91
CA TYR A 126 20.75 -3.11 -3.59
C TYR A 126 22.15 -3.40 -3.06
#